data_AF-A0A7C8DVF2-F1
#
_entry.id   AF-A0A7C8DVF2-F1
#
_cell.length_a   1.000
_cell.length_b   1.000
_cell.length_c   1.000
_cell.angle_alpha   90.00
_cell.angle_beta   90.00
_cell.angle_gamma   90.00
#
_symmetry.space_group_name_H-M   'P 1'
#
loop_
_entity.id
_entity.type
_entity.pdbx_description
1 polymer ?
#
loop_
_entity_poly.entity_id
_entity_poly.type
_entity_poly.pdbx_seq_one_letter_code
_entity_poly.pdbx_strand_id
1 'polypeptide(L)' 'MTFLPTVLAIGVGATIGASMRYYLTQFMNTTFGPAFPYGTLSANIIGS' A
#
# COMPACT_ATOMS: atom_id res chain seq x y z
N MET A 1 -0.82 4.26 27.86
CA MET A 1 -0.59 3.80 26.47
C MET A 1 0.76 3.12 26.42
N THR A 2 0.78 1.80 26.34
CA THR A 2 2.02 1.01 26.39
C THR A 2 2.73 1.10 25.05
N PHE A 3 4.00 1.52 25.06
CA PHE A 3 4.81 1.78 23.86
C PHE A 3 4.94 0.57 22.92
N LEU A 4 5.16 -0.62 23.50
CA LEU A 4 5.38 -1.86 22.76
C LEU A 4 4.19 -2.27 21.85
N PRO A 5 2.94 -2.36 22.35
CA PRO A 5 1.80 -2.72 21.49
C PRO A 5 1.49 -1.65 20.43
N THR A 6 1.76 -0.37 20.69
CA THR A 6 1.60 0.67 19.66
C THR A 6 2.55 0.46 18.50
N VAL A 7 3.83 0.17 18.76
CA VAL A 7 4.83 -0.10 17.71
C VAL A 7 4.48 -1.37 16.93
N LEU A 8 4.01 -2.42 17.61
CA LEU A 8 3.57 -3.65 16.94
C LEU A 8 2.35 -3.41 16.04
N ALA A 9 1.36 -2.65 16.50
CA ALA A 9 0.17 -2.31 15.71
C ALA A 9 0.55 -1.49 14.46
N ILE A 10 1.46 -0.52 14.61
CA ILE A 10 1.97 0.27 13.48
C ILE A 10 2.75 -0.63 12.52
N GLY A 11 3.61 -1.52 13.02
CA GLY A 11 4.41 -2.42 12.18
C GLY A 11 3.55 -3.36 11.35
N VAL A 12 2.51 -3.94 11.95
CA VAL A 12 1.54 -4.80 11.24
C VAL A 12 0.77 -3.99 10.20
N GLY A 13 0.24 -2.83 10.57
CA GLY A 13 -0.47 -1.95 9.63
C GLY A 13 0.41 -1.50 8.46
N ALA A 14 1.67 -1.14 8.74
CA ALA A 14 2.63 -0.73 7.72
C ALA A 14 2.99 -1.88 6.77
N THR A 15 3.18 -3.10 7.29
CA THR A 15 3.52 -4.27 6.47
C THR A 15 2.37 -4.64 5.53
N ILE A 16 1.13 -4.63 6.05
CA ILE A 16 -0.07 -4.89 5.24
C ILE A 16 -0.25 -3.80 4.19
N GLY A 17 -0.16 -2.53 4.57
CA GLY A 17 -0.32 -1.40 3.66
C GLY A 17 0.74 -1.37 2.54
N ALA A 18 2.00 -1.64 2.89
CA ALA A 18 3.09 -1.75 1.91
C ALA A 18 2.87 -2.91 0.93
N SER A 19 2.45 -4.07 1.42
CA SER A 19 2.17 -5.24 0.59
C SER A 19 1.00 -4.98 -0.37
N MET A 20 -0.09 -4.37 0.13
CA MET A 20 -1.26 -4.05 -0.67
C MET A 20 -0.92 -3.05 -1.79
N ARG A 21 -0.09 -2.03 -1.49
CA ARG A 21 0.40 -1.06 -2.47
C ARG A 21 1.24 -1.71 -3.56
N TYR A 22 2.08 -2.68 -3.21
CA TYR A 22 2.90 -3.43 -4.16
C TYR A 22 2.02 -4.23 -5.13
N TYR A 23 1.09 -5.03 -4.61
CA TYR A 23 0.20 -5.85 -5.45
C TYR A 23 -0.70 -4.98 -6.34
N LEU A 24 -1.23 -3.88 -5.81
CA LEU A 24 -2.03 -2.95 -6.59
C LEU A 24 -1.22 -2.32 -7.71
N THR A 25 0.05 -1.98 -7.45
CA THR A 25 0.93 -1.43 -8.48
C THR A 25 1.21 -2.44 -9.58
N GLN A 26 1.48 -3.70 -9.22
CA GLN A 26 1.70 -4.75 -10.20
C GLN A 26 0.44 -5.04 -11.01
N PHE A 27 -0.72 -5.10 -10.36
CA PHE A 27 -2.02 -5.28 -11.02
C PHE A 27 -2.30 -4.14 -12.02
N MET A 28 -2.14 -2.89 -11.58
CA MET A 28 -2.39 -1.72 -12.44
C MET A 28 -1.39 -1.65 -13.61
N ASN A 29 -0.12 -2.00 -13.39
CA ASN A 29 0.86 -2.10 -14.47
C ASN A 29 0.48 -3.19 -15.49
N THR A 30 -0.08 -4.33 -15.05
CA THR A 30 -0.55 -5.37 -15.97
C THR A 30 -1.84 -5.01 -16.71
N THR A 31 -2.74 -4.24 -16.10
CA THR A 31 -4.04 -3.90 -16.69
C THR A 31 -3.99 -2.67 -17.59
N PHE A 32 -3.29 -1.62 -17.17
CA PHE A 32 -3.28 -0.31 -17.85
C PHE A 32 -1.93 0.01 -18.53
N GLY A 33 -0.93 -0.84 -18.34
CA GLY A 33 0.42 -0.64 -18.87
C GLY A 33 1.24 0.40 -18.09
N PRO A 34 2.56 0.49 -18.37
CA PRO A 34 3.48 1.35 -17.63
C PRO A 34 3.44 2.83 -18.06
N ALA A 35 2.56 3.20 -18.99
CA ALA A 35 2.52 4.55 -19.57
C ALA A 35 2.14 5.64 -18.55
N PHE A 36 1.44 5.27 -17.48
CA PHE A 36 1.06 6.18 -16.41
C PHE A 36 1.06 5.43 -15.06
N PRO A 37 1.45 6.08 -13.95
CA PRO A 37 1.63 5.42 -12.67
C PRO A 37 0.29 5.20 -11.94
N TYR A 38 -0.59 4.41 -12.57
CA TYR A 38 -1.92 4.03 -12.06
C TYR A 38 -1.85 3.30 -10.71
N GLY A 39 -0.80 2.51 -10.49
CA GLY A 39 -0.54 1.82 -9.23
C GLY A 39 -0.40 2.76 -8.03
N THR A 40 0.41 3.81 -8.19
CA THR A 40 0.60 4.79 -7.13
C THR A 40 -0.63 5.68 -6.95
N LEU A 41 -1.32 6.04 -8.04
CA LEU A 41 -2.55 6.85 -7.96
C LEU A 41 -3.65 6.10 -7.19
N SER A 42 -3.94 4.87 -7.60
CA SER A 42 -4.96 4.03 -6.97
C SER A 42 -4.66 3.74 -5.50
N ALA A 43 -3.39 3.49 -5.14
CA ALA A 43 -3.00 3.32 -3.74
C ALA A 43 -3.22 4.58 -2.90
N ASN A 44 -3.01 5.78 -3.46
CA ASN A 44 -3.29 7.04 -2.75
C ASN A 44 -4.79 7.32 -2.62
N ILE A 45 -5.63 6.91 -3.59
CA ILE A 45 -7.09 7.07 -3.50
C ILE A 45 -7.69 6.11 -2.47
N ILE A 46 -7.21 4.85 -2.43
CA ILE A 46 -7.72 3.84 -1.49
C ILE A 46 -7.21 4.07 -0.07
N GLY A 47 -5.98 4.57 0.09
CA GLY A 47 -5.33 4.77 1.38
C GLY A 47 -5.58 6.13 2.05
N SER A 48 -6.36 7.01 1.43
CA SER A 48 -6.80 8.32 1.96
C SER A 48 -8.03 8.15 2.84
#